data_AF-I0KHA1-F1
#
_entry.id   AF-I0KHA1-F1
#
_cell.length_a   1.000
_cell.length_b   1.000
_cell.length_c   1.000
_cell.angle_alpha   90.00
_cell.angle_beta   90.00
_cell.angle_gamma   90.00
#
_symmetry.space_group_name_H-M   'P 1'
#
loop_
_entity.id
_entity.type
_entity.pdbx_description
1 polymer ?
#
loop_
_entity_poly.entity_id
_entity_poly.type
_entity_poly.pdbx_seq_one_letter_code
_entity_poly.pdbx_strand_id
1 'polypeptide(L)'
;MRNPLFATLGGLLLLASCSQQNASVTPLAASTATTTVAISSVPALVLASLQQNFPAATQVSWSKVALQTYQASFTANNKARLANISASGTLMAAYGVIDVGTLPKAVTDYITANYAGATVVRAGTKTDTAGAITQYEVVIALNNVQYELEFDGAGKFLKQETEDGHQQGTAVAQSALPAAVGTYLNTTYPGYTFVQASSRSSNGAITQYVVDITYNGASYDVLFTGAGVFVSAHVEGQGGGDNGKGPGGDNHDGTQTIIAQADLPTAITTYLTTNYAGYTFAAATVDKDSV
;
A
#
# COMPACT_ATOMS: atom_id res chain seq x y z
N MET A 1 83.75 0.15 7.95
CA MET A 1 83.05 0.29 9.25
C MET A 1 81.65 -0.27 9.05
N ARG A 2 81.40 -1.55 9.37
CA ARG A 2 80.98 -2.11 10.66
C ARG A 2 79.58 -1.66 11.13
N ASN A 3 78.64 -2.56 10.85
CA ASN A 3 77.47 -3.01 11.60
C ASN A 3 76.05 -2.41 11.45
N PRO A 4 75.02 -3.30 11.53
CA PRO A 4 73.62 -3.06 11.15
C PRO A 4 72.70 -2.98 12.38
N LEU A 5 71.43 -2.61 12.19
CA LEU A 5 70.38 -2.90 13.18
C LEU A 5 69.04 -3.25 12.54
N PHE A 6 68.52 -4.38 13.01
CA PHE A 6 67.22 -4.97 12.79
C PHE A 6 66.08 -4.08 13.29
N ALA A 7 64.95 -4.08 12.57
CA ALA A 7 63.63 -3.97 13.17
C ALA A 7 62.60 -4.69 12.29
N THR A 8 62.26 -5.91 12.69
CA THR A 8 61.02 -6.61 12.33
C THR A 8 59.83 -5.94 13.04
N LEU A 9 58.75 -5.61 12.33
CA LEU A 9 57.38 -5.82 12.83
C LEU A 9 56.32 -5.54 11.76
N GLY A 10 55.31 -6.42 11.70
CA GLY A 10 53.96 -6.03 11.32
C GLY A 10 53.56 -6.35 9.88
N GLY A 11 53.15 -7.59 9.65
CA GLY A 11 52.35 -7.94 8.48
C GLY A 11 51.06 -7.11 8.46
N LEU A 12 50.88 -6.33 7.39
CA LEU A 12 49.61 -5.69 7.10
C LEU A 12 48.77 -6.68 6.29
N LEU A 13 47.87 -7.38 6.99
CA LEU A 13 46.76 -8.08 6.35
C LEU A 13 45.94 -7.04 5.56
N LEU A 14 46.04 -7.07 4.23
CA LEU A 14 45.10 -6.39 3.35
C LEU A 14 43.78 -7.15 3.43
N LEU A 15 42.90 -6.74 4.35
CA LEU A 15 41.49 -7.07 4.29
C LEU A 15 40.93 -6.40 3.03
N ALA A 16 40.78 -7.18 1.96
CA ALA A 16 39.94 -6.82 0.84
C ALA A 16 38.52 -6.62 1.39
N SER A 17 38.16 -5.36 1.64
CA SER A 17 36.78 -4.97 1.93
C SER A 17 35.98 -5.24 0.66
N CYS A 18 35.29 -6.37 0.62
CA CYS A 18 34.17 -6.58 -0.29
C CYS A 18 33.13 -5.50 0.03
N SER A 19 33.17 -4.38 -0.70
CA SER A 19 32.01 -3.52 -0.83
C SER A 19 30.93 -4.38 -1.48
N GLN A 20 29.96 -4.85 -0.69
CA GLN A 20 28.70 -5.28 -1.26
C GLN A 20 28.19 -4.11 -2.10
N GLN A 21 28.20 -4.29 -3.42
CA GLN A 21 27.42 -3.46 -4.30
C GLN A 21 25.97 -3.68 -3.86
N ASN A 22 25.47 -2.78 -3.01
CA ASN A 22 24.04 -2.52 -2.98
C ASN A 22 23.69 -2.14 -4.41
N ALA A 23 23.15 -3.09 -5.17
CA ALA A 23 22.56 -2.82 -6.45
C ALA A 23 21.52 -1.73 -6.18
N SER A 24 21.83 -0.52 -6.62
CA SER A 24 20.92 0.60 -6.60
C SER A 24 19.75 0.18 -7.48
N VAL A 25 18.69 -0.37 -6.88
CA VAL A 25 17.41 -0.52 -7.54
C VAL A 25 17.02 0.89 -7.93
N THR A 26 17.27 1.24 -9.18
CA THR A 26 16.84 2.53 -9.71
C THR A 26 15.33 2.38 -9.79
N PRO A 27 14.54 3.07 -8.95
CA PRO A 27 13.10 3.00 -9.06
C PRO A 27 12.76 3.36 -10.50
N LEU A 28 11.91 2.57 -11.16
CA LEU A 28 11.30 3.06 -12.38
C LEU A 28 10.67 4.39 -12.00
N ALA A 29 11.07 5.49 -12.66
CA ALA A 29 10.53 6.80 -12.37
C ALA A 29 9.02 6.66 -12.29
N ALA A 30 8.46 6.85 -11.09
CA ALA A 30 7.04 6.72 -10.88
C ALA A 30 6.38 7.63 -11.91
N SER A 31 5.56 7.05 -12.78
CA SER A 31 4.72 7.83 -13.66
C SER A 31 3.71 8.53 -12.77
N THR A 32 4.07 9.71 -12.28
CA THR A 32 3.27 10.59 -11.41
C THR A 32 2.16 11.30 -12.18
N ALA A 33 1.69 10.68 -13.26
CA ALA A 33 0.57 11.15 -14.02
C ALA A 33 -0.68 10.45 -13.48
N THR A 34 -1.48 11.17 -12.70
CA THR A 34 -2.91 10.91 -12.61
C THR A 34 -3.41 10.83 -14.05
N THR A 35 -3.55 9.62 -14.56
CA THR A 35 -3.88 9.43 -15.97
C THR A 35 -5.39 9.47 -16.03
N THR A 36 -5.92 10.52 -16.65
CA THR A 36 -7.35 10.56 -16.97
C THR A 36 -7.68 9.32 -17.79
N VAL A 37 -8.70 8.58 -17.37
CA VAL A 37 -9.11 7.34 -18.03
C VAL A 37 -10.46 7.57 -18.70
N ALA A 38 -10.59 7.10 -19.94
CA ALA A 38 -11.88 7.09 -20.61
C ALA A 38 -12.86 6.21 -19.82
N ILE A 39 -14.12 6.65 -19.70
CA ILE A 39 -15.15 5.90 -18.96
C ILE A 39 -15.30 4.45 -19.46
N SER A 40 -15.06 4.20 -20.74
CA SER A 40 -15.07 2.87 -21.37
C SER A 40 -14.00 1.91 -20.83
N SER A 41 -12.99 2.43 -20.15
CA SER A 41 -11.87 1.67 -19.58
C SER A 41 -11.98 1.53 -18.06
N VAL A 42 -13.07 1.99 -17.47
CA VAL A 42 -13.38 1.83 -16.04
C VAL A 42 -14.19 0.53 -15.86
N PRO A 43 -13.81 -0.38 -14.95
CA PRO A 43 -14.53 -1.63 -14.72
C PRO A 43 -15.99 -1.41 -14.34
N ALA A 44 -16.88 -2.29 -14.80
CA ALA A 44 -18.32 -2.15 -14.55
C ALA A 44 -18.67 -2.11 -13.05
N LEU A 45 -17.95 -2.88 -12.22
CA LEU A 45 -18.11 -2.89 -10.77
C LEU A 45 -17.76 -1.54 -10.13
N VAL A 46 -16.76 -0.84 -10.67
CA VAL A 46 -16.35 0.49 -10.21
C VAL A 46 -17.42 1.53 -10.54
N LEU A 47 -17.94 1.50 -11.77
CA LEU A 47 -19.03 2.38 -12.20
C LEU A 47 -20.30 2.15 -11.35
N ALA A 48 -20.67 0.89 -11.11
CA ALA A 48 -21.81 0.52 -10.29
C ALA A 48 -21.66 1.00 -8.83
N SER A 49 -20.46 0.86 -8.25
CA SER A 49 -20.16 1.31 -6.90
C SER A 49 -20.34 2.82 -6.74
N LEU A 50 -19.87 3.63 -7.70
CA LEU A 50 -20.09 5.07 -7.67
C LEU A 50 -21.58 5.41 -7.71
N GLN A 51 -22.34 4.80 -8.62
CA GLN A 51 -23.78 5.06 -8.76
C GLN A 51 -24.57 4.63 -7.52
N GLN A 52 -24.19 3.52 -6.88
CA GLN A 52 -24.82 3.01 -5.67
C GLN A 52 -24.59 3.94 -4.48
N ASN A 53 -23.35 4.38 -4.28
CA ASN A 53 -22.97 5.19 -3.12
C ASN A 53 -23.28 6.68 -3.30
N PHE A 54 -23.27 7.16 -4.55
CA PHE A 54 -23.47 8.57 -4.90
C PHE A 54 -24.48 8.70 -6.05
N PRO A 55 -25.77 8.38 -5.83
CA PRO A 55 -26.78 8.37 -6.90
C PRO A 55 -27.04 9.74 -7.54
N ALA A 56 -26.65 10.83 -6.86
CA ALA A 56 -26.73 12.20 -7.35
C ALA A 56 -25.42 12.69 -8.01
N ALA A 57 -24.46 11.79 -8.28
CA ALA A 57 -23.20 12.15 -8.92
C ALA A 57 -23.43 12.65 -10.36
N THR A 58 -22.87 13.80 -10.66
CA THR A 58 -22.90 14.45 -11.98
C THR A 58 -21.50 14.95 -12.32
N GLN A 59 -21.23 15.28 -13.59
CA GLN A 59 -19.92 15.75 -14.04
C GLN A 59 -18.79 14.79 -13.65
N VAL A 60 -19.05 13.48 -13.78
CA VAL A 60 -18.10 12.44 -13.37
C VAL A 60 -16.95 12.36 -14.36
N SER A 61 -15.73 12.45 -13.85
CA SER A 61 -14.49 12.14 -14.55
C SER A 61 -13.73 11.08 -13.77
N TRP A 62 -12.95 10.27 -14.48
CA TRP A 62 -12.23 9.14 -13.90
C TRP A 62 -10.74 9.29 -14.11
N SER A 63 -10.00 8.96 -13.06
CA SER A 63 -8.56 8.80 -13.13
C SER A 63 -8.17 7.46 -12.53
N LYS A 64 -7.14 6.83 -13.06
CA LYS A 64 -6.49 5.71 -12.39
C LYS A 64 -5.38 6.30 -11.53
N VAL A 65 -5.58 6.24 -10.22
CA VAL A 65 -4.63 6.80 -9.24
C VAL A 65 -3.64 5.73 -8.81
N ALA A 66 -4.08 4.47 -8.69
CA ALA A 66 -3.23 3.32 -8.40
C ALA A 66 -3.56 2.12 -9.31
N LEU A 67 -2.76 1.05 -9.24
CA LEU A 67 -2.91 -0.13 -10.11
C LEU A 67 -4.30 -0.79 -10.00
N GLN A 68 -4.89 -0.83 -8.80
CA GLN A 68 -6.22 -1.34 -8.52
C GLN A 68 -7.16 -0.26 -7.95
N THR A 69 -6.85 1.03 -8.13
CA THR A 69 -7.67 2.12 -7.59
C THR A 69 -8.05 3.13 -8.67
N TYR A 70 -9.36 3.29 -8.84
CA TYR A 70 -9.95 4.31 -9.67
C TYR A 70 -10.48 5.43 -8.78
N GLN A 71 -10.15 6.66 -9.13
CA GLN A 71 -10.71 7.85 -8.49
C GLN A 71 -11.76 8.47 -9.39
N ALA A 72 -12.99 8.57 -8.88
CA ALA A 72 -14.03 9.40 -9.46
C ALA A 72 -13.90 10.82 -8.94
N SER A 73 -13.85 11.81 -9.83
CA SER A 73 -14.08 13.21 -9.51
C SER A 73 -15.45 13.61 -10.04
N PHE A 74 -16.32 14.12 -9.17
CA PHE A 74 -17.72 14.37 -9.50
C PHE A 74 -18.31 15.50 -8.65
N THR A 75 -19.48 15.97 -9.06
CA THR A 75 -20.32 16.89 -8.28
C THR A 75 -21.49 16.13 -7.70
N ALA A 76 -21.71 16.24 -6.38
CA ALA A 76 -22.94 15.79 -5.73
C ALA A 76 -23.40 16.82 -4.71
N ASN A 77 -24.71 17.14 -4.72
CA ASN A 77 -25.31 18.19 -3.87
C ASN A 77 -24.58 19.54 -4.01
N ASN A 78 -24.24 19.93 -5.25
CA ASN A 78 -23.50 21.17 -5.58
C ASN A 78 -22.10 21.28 -4.95
N LYS A 79 -21.53 20.16 -4.48
CA LYS A 79 -20.16 20.12 -3.93
C LYS A 79 -19.30 19.18 -4.76
N ALA A 80 -18.09 19.62 -5.07
CA ALA A 80 -17.07 18.77 -5.68
C ALA A 80 -16.63 17.69 -4.69
N ARG A 81 -16.51 16.45 -5.18
CA ARG A 81 -16.17 15.27 -4.41
C ARG A 81 -15.20 14.39 -5.16
N LEU A 82 -14.40 13.66 -4.40
CA LEU A 82 -13.59 12.55 -4.87
C LEU A 82 -14.08 11.27 -4.22
N ALA A 83 -14.06 10.16 -4.94
CA ALA A 83 -14.26 8.83 -4.39
C ALA A 83 -13.21 7.88 -4.95
N ASN A 84 -12.46 7.22 -4.07
CA ASN A 84 -11.52 6.16 -4.43
C ASN A 84 -12.25 4.82 -4.33
N ILE A 85 -12.25 4.09 -5.43
CA ILE A 85 -12.95 2.81 -5.57
C ILE A 85 -11.94 1.78 -6.09
N SER A 86 -11.84 0.63 -5.42
CA SER A 86 -10.98 -0.46 -5.86
C SER A 86 -11.48 -1.04 -7.19
N ALA A 87 -10.63 -1.69 -7.98
CA ALA A 87 -11.02 -2.36 -9.22
C ALA A 87 -12.12 -3.43 -9.02
N SER A 88 -12.20 -4.00 -7.80
CA SER A 88 -13.26 -4.92 -7.36
C SER A 88 -14.59 -4.24 -7.02
N GLY A 89 -14.65 -2.90 -7.02
CA GLY A 89 -15.86 -2.12 -6.76
C GLY A 89 -16.05 -1.71 -5.30
N THR A 90 -15.10 -1.97 -4.41
CA THR A 90 -15.17 -1.55 -3.01
C THR A 90 -14.92 -0.04 -2.93
N LEU A 91 -15.87 0.72 -2.35
CA LEU A 91 -15.64 2.13 -2.03
C LEU A 91 -14.64 2.20 -0.87
N MET A 92 -13.43 2.69 -1.17
CA MET A 92 -12.34 2.76 -0.20
C MET A 92 -12.46 4.02 0.64
N ALA A 93 -12.72 5.15 -0.02
CA ALA A 93 -12.87 6.43 0.63
C ALA A 93 -13.63 7.44 -0.23
N ALA A 94 -14.17 8.47 0.42
CA ALA A 94 -14.79 9.60 -0.27
C ALA A 94 -14.55 10.90 0.49
N TYR A 95 -14.31 11.97 -0.27
CA TYR A 95 -13.81 13.24 0.24
C TYR A 95 -14.60 14.39 -0.35
N GLY A 96 -14.88 15.40 0.47
CA GLY A 96 -15.26 16.72 -0.05
C GLY A 96 -14.01 17.43 -0.54
N VAL A 97 -14.01 17.94 -1.77
CA VAL A 97 -12.90 18.77 -2.27
C VAL A 97 -13.04 20.18 -1.70
N ILE A 98 -11.96 20.72 -1.17
CA ILE A 98 -11.89 22.11 -0.69
C ILE A 98 -10.82 22.88 -1.47
N ASP A 99 -10.97 24.20 -1.51
CA ASP A 99 -9.92 25.08 -2.01
C ASP A 99 -8.72 25.00 -1.06
N VAL A 100 -7.52 24.78 -1.59
CA VAL A 100 -6.27 24.73 -0.82
C VAL A 100 -6.04 26.02 -0.02
N GLY A 101 -6.54 27.16 -0.48
CA GLY A 101 -6.49 28.43 0.26
C GLY A 101 -7.36 28.48 1.51
N THR A 102 -8.25 27.49 1.69
CA THR A 102 -9.11 27.38 2.88
C THR A 102 -8.56 26.43 3.95
N LEU A 103 -7.40 25.82 3.72
CA LEU A 103 -6.75 24.95 4.70
C LEU A 103 -6.41 25.73 6.00
N PRO A 104 -6.57 25.10 7.18
CA PRO A 104 -6.15 25.72 8.43
C PRO A 104 -4.67 26.10 8.43
N LYS A 105 -4.33 27.20 9.12
CA LYS A 105 -2.93 27.65 9.25
C LYS A 105 -2.01 26.57 9.82
N ALA A 106 -2.50 25.77 10.77
CA ALA A 106 -1.74 24.66 11.35
C ALA A 106 -1.27 23.63 10.31
N VAL A 107 -2.11 23.35 9.30
CA VAL A 107 -1.78 22.42 8.21
C VAL A 107 -0.69 23.02 7.31
N THR A 108 -0.86 24.27 6.89
CA THR A 108 0.10 24.95 5.99
C THR A 108 1.45 25.20 6.66
N ASP A 109 1.45 25.52 7.97
CA ASP A 109 2.67 25.65 8.77
C ASP A 109 3.42 24.31 8.86
N TYR A 110 2.69 23.20 9.12
CA TYR A 110 3.29 21.87 9.17
C TYR A 110 3.93 21.49 7.83
N ILE A 111 3.22 21.70 6.71
CA ILE A 111 3.75 21.40 5.37
C ILE A 111 5.01 22.21 5.11
N THR A 112 5.00 23.52 5.40
CA THR A 112 6.16 24.39 5.17
C THR A 112 7.37 23.97 6.00
N ALA A 113 7.16 23.57 7.26
CA ALA A 113 8.24 23.18 8.16
C ALA A 113 8.86 21.81 7.84
N ASN A 114 8.05 20.85 7.38
CA ASN A 114 8.47 19.45 7.22
C ASN A 114 8.71 19.05 5.76
N TYR A 115 8.12 19.76 4.80
CA TYR A 115 8.19 19.47 3.36
C TYR A 115 8.62 20.71 2.60
N ALA A 116 9.80 21.25 2.94
CA ALA A 116 10.35 22.44 2.31
C ALA A 116 10.44 22.28 0.78
N GLY A 117 9.85 23.21 0.04
CA GLY A 117 9.79 23.18 -1.42
C GLY A 117 8.62 22.37 -2.00
N ALA A 118 7.75 21.78 -1.16
CA ALA A 118 6.56 21.10 -1.63
C ALA A 118 5.47 22.09 -2.07
N THR A 119 4.71 21.71 -3.10
CA THR A 119 3.50 22.43 -3.54
C THR A 119 2.26 21.65 -3.14
N VAL A 120 1.24 22.32 -2.59
CA VAL A 120 -0.06 21.69 -2.34
C VAL A 120 -0.79 21.53 -3.67
N VAL A 121 -1.11 20.29 -4.04
CA VAL A 121 -1.77 19.92 -5.30
C VAL A 121 -3.28 19.88 -5.12
N ARG A 122 -3.75 19.26 -4.04
CA ARG A 122 -5.19 19.15 -3.73
C ARG A 122 -5.40 19.11 -2.23
N ALA A 123 -6.60 19.49 -1.81
CA ALA A 123 -7.07 19.33 -0.44
C ALA A 123 -8.49 18.78 -0.41
N GLY A 124 -8.76 17.95 0.57
CA GLY A 124 -10.07 17.39 0.84
C GLY A 124 -10.37 17.31 2.33
N THR A 125 -11.64 17.04 2.64
CA THR A 125 -12.13 16.88 4.01
C THR A 125 -13.01 15.65 4.13
N LYS A 126 -12.92 14.98 5.28
CA LYS A 126 -13.99 14.12 5.79
C LYS A 126 -14.85 14.90 6.76
N THR A 127 -16.14 14.63 6.75
CA THR A 127 -17.10 15.24 7.68
C THR A 127 -17.89 14.16 8.40
N ASP A 128 -18.31 14.46 9.63
CA ASP A 128 -19.31 13.65 10.32
C ASP A 128 -20.71 13.82 9.71
N THR A 129 -21.71 13.16 10.30
CA THR A 129 -23.11 13.23 9.85
C THR A 129 -23.75 14.61 10.06
N ALA A 130 -23.21 15.43 10.96
CA ALA A 130 -23.64 16.81 11.18
C ALA A 130 -22.95 17.80 10.22
N GLY A 131 -21.95 17.34 9.45
CA GLY A 131 -21.18 18.14 8.51
C GLY A 131 -19.97 18.83 9.12
N ALA A 132 -19.59 18.53 10.37
CA ALA A 132 -18.37 19.03 10.97
C ALA A 132 -17.15 18.32 10.36
N ILE A 133 -16.08 19.06 10.07
CA ILE A 133 -14.85 18.50 9.50
C ILE A 133 -14.14 17.68 10.58
N THR A 134 -13.93 16.40 10.30
CA THR A 134 -13.25 15.46 11.20
C THR A 134 -11.79 15.22 10.78
N GLN A 135 -11.48 15.43 9.50
CA GLN A 135 -10.15 15.19 8.94
C GLN A 135 -9.93 16.07 7.71
N TYR A 136 -8.69 16.51 7.52
CA TYR A 136 -8.17 17.04 6.26
C TYR A 136 -7.25 16.02 5.61
N GLU A 137 -7.34 15.90 4.30
CA GLU A 137 -6.39 15.16 3.48
C GLU A 137 -5.78 16.10 2.46
N VAL A 138 -4.47 16.19 2.43
CA VAL A 138 -3.74 17.15 1.62
C VAL A 138 -2.72 16.43 0.77
N VAL A 139 -2.87 16.54 -0.54
CA VAL A 139 -1.87 16.00 -1.45
C VAL A 139 -0.86 17.09 -1.76
N ILE A 140 0.41 16.80 -1.48
CA ILE A 140 1.55 17.67 -1.79
C ILE A 140 2.43 17.01 -2.87
N ALA A 141 3.07 17.81 -3.70
CA ALA A 141 4.11 17.36 -4.62
C ALA A 141 5.47 17.92 -4.18
N LEU A 142 6.47 17.05 -4.05
CA LEU A 142 7.84 17.40 -3.71
C LEU A 142 8.79 16.58 -4.59
N ASN A 143 9.70 17.24 -5.31
CA ASN A 143 10.65 16.59 -6.23
C ASN A 143 9.97 15.61 -7.21
N ASN A 144 8.83 16.03 -7.78
CA ASN A 144 8.00 15.23 -8.69
C ASN A 144 7.37 13.98 -8.05
N VAL A 145 7.38 13.85 -6.72
CA VAL A 145 6.68 12.78 -5.99
C VAL A 145 5.49 13.37 -5.24
N GLN A 146 4.32 12.74 -5.34
CA GLN A 146 3.13 13.14 -4.57
C GLN A 146 3.00 12.34 -3.27
N TYR A 147 2.63 13.04 -2.20
CA TYR A 147 2.37 12.48 -0.87
C TYR A 147 0.98 12.94 -0.44
N GLU A 148 0.21 12.05 0.16
CA GLU A 148 -1.04 12.38 0.83
C GLU A 148 -0.76 12.53 2.33
N LEU A 149 -1.14 13.67 2.91
CA LEU A 149 -0.96 13.98 4.31
C LEU A 149 -2.33 14.07 4.96
N GLU A 150 -2.55 13.28 6.01
CA GLU A 150 -3.76 13.33 6.80
C GLU A 150 -3.55 14.16 8.06
N PHE A 151 -4.52 15.02 8.37
CA PHE A 151 -4.57 15.86 9.56
C PHE A 151 -5.92 15.73 10.25
N ASP A 152 -5.99 15.84 11.57
CA ASP A 152 -7.28 15.89 12.27
C ASP A 152 -8.06 17.17 11.93
N GLY A 153 -9.32 17.25 12.40
CA GLY A 153 -10.17 18.43 12.19
C GLY A 153 -9.62 19.76 12.74
N ALA A 154 -8.61 19.73 13.63
CA ALA A 154 -7.91 20.90 14.13
C ALA A 154 -6.65 21.25 13.32
N GLY A 155 -6.27 20.40 12.36
CA GLY A 155 -5.09 20.58 11.50
C GLY A 155 -3.80 20.01 12.11
N LYS A 156 -3.88 19.14 13.13
CA LYS A 156 -2.72 18.41 13.64
C LYS A 156 -2.42 17.23 12.73
N PHE A 157 -1.15 17.08 12.34
CA PHE A 157 -0.72 15.97 11.49
C PHE A 157 -0.99 14.62 12.17
N LEU A 158 -1.52 13.68 11.38
CA LEU A 158 -1.80 12.31 11.78
C LEU A 158 -0.84 11.34 11.10
N LYS A 159 -0.80 11.34 9.77
CA LYS A 159 0.03 10.42 8.98
C LYS A 159 0.29 10.91 7.56
N GLN A 160 1.31 10.32 6.95
CA GLN A 160 1.64 10.47 5.54
C GLN A 160 1.40 9.13 4.85
N GLU A 161 0.71 9.17 3.72
CA GLU A 161 0.54 8.10 2.75
C GLU A 161 1.13 8.52 1.40
N THR A 162 1.28 7.56 0.49
CA THR A 162 1.36 7.86 -0.94
C THR A 162 -0.05 8.24 -1.45
N GLU A 163 -0.14 9.08 -2.50
CA GLU A 163 -1.41 9.59 -3.09
C GLU A 163 -2.46 8.50 -3.39
N ASP A 164 -2.04 7.24 -3.46
CA ASP A 164 -2.86 6.06 -3.73
C ASP A 164 -3.78 5.67 -2.56
N GLY A 165 -3.72 6.39 -1.44
CA GLY A 165 -4.67 6.28 -0.33
C GLY A 165 -4.75 4.87 0.22
N HIS A 166 -3.83 4.52 1.12
CA HIS A 166 -3.76 3.23 1.81
C HIS A 166 -3.58 2.02 0.89
N GLN A 167 -2.43 1.36 1.05
CA GLN A 167 -2.18 -0.05 0.68
C GLN A 167 -1.86 -0.39 -0.79
N GLN A 168 -1.58 0.55 -1.69
CA GLN A 168 -0.96 0.20 -2.98
C GLN A 168 0.33 0.96 -3.20
N GLY A 169 1.41 0.20 -3.34
CA GLY A 169 2.77 0.71 -3.31
C GLY A 169 3.24 1.32 -4.64
N THR A 170 4.45 1.87 -4.65
CA THR A 170 5.15 2.26 -5.87
C THR A 170 5.38 1.03 -6.76
N ALA A 171 4.99 1.11 -8.03
CA ALA A 171 5.17 0.00 -8.99
C ALA A 171 6.64 -0.45 -9.06
N VAL A 172 6.84 -1.77 -9.05
CA VAL A 172 8.16 -2.43 -9.09
C VAL A 172 8.18 -3.38 -10.26
N ALA A 173 9.21 -3.27 -11.11
CA ALA A 173 9.43 -4.26 -12.16
C ALA A 173 9.76 -5.63 -11.53
N GLN A 174 9.30 -6.73 -12.13
CA GLN A 174 9.57 -8.08 -11.60
C GLN A 174 11.07 -8.33 -11.38
N SER A 175 11.92 -7.81 -12.27
CA SER A 175 13.39 -7.90 -12.19
C SER A 175 14.01 -7.08 -11.07
N ALA A 176 13.28 -6.12 -10.50
CA ALA A 176 13.72 -5.26 -9.40
C ALA A 176 13.27 -5.77 -8.02
N LEU A 177 12.48 -6.86 -7.96
CA LEU A 177 12.11 -7.50 -6.70
C LEU A 177 13.33 -8.19 -6.06
N PRO A 178 13.38 -8.29 -4.71
CA PRO A 178 14.38 -9.10 -4.05
C PRO A 178 14.39 -10.54 -4.57
N ALA A 179 15.56 -11.14 -4.78
CA ALA A 179 15.68 -12.49 -5.33
C ALA A 179 14.86 -13.54 -4.56
N ALA A 180 14.73 -13.37 -3.23
CA ALA A 180 13.92 -14.21 -2.35
C ALA A 180 12.44 -14.27 -2.76
N VAL A 181 11.88 -13.18 -3.29
CA VAL A 181 10.51 -13.11 -3.80
C VAL A 181 10.37 -14.03 -5.02
N GLY A 182 11.29 -13.90 -5.98
CA GLY A 182 11.30 -14.74 -7.18
C GLY A 182 11.48 -16.23 -6.85
N THR A 183 12.35 -16.56 -5.89
CA THR A 183 12.51 -17.93 -5.40
C THR A 183 11.21 -18.46 -4.81
N TYR A 184 10.59 -17.72 -3.88
CA TYR A 184 9.33 -18.13 -3.25
C TYR A 184 8.24 -18.37 -4.29
N LEU A 185 8.01 -17.42 -5.21
CA LEU A 185 6.94 -17.54 -6.20
C LEU A 185 7.14 -18.75 -7.14
N ASN A 186 8.36 -18.99 -7.60
CA ASN A 186 8.65 -20.15 -8.47
C ASN A 186 8.51 -21.49 -7.75
N THR A 187 8.82 -21.55 -6.46
CA THR A 187 8.68 -22.77 -5.66
C THR A 187 7.24 -23.03 -5.26
N THR A 188 6.52 -22.00 -4.81
CA THR A 188 5.16 -22.12 -4.24
C THR A 188 4.07 -22.10 -5.31
N TYR A 189 4.27 -21.36 -6.40
CA TYR A 189 3.32 -21.21 -7.51
C TYR A 189 3.97 -21.59 -8.85
N PRO A 190 4.43 -22.84 -9.04
CA PRO A 190 5.19 -23.22 -10.23
C PRO A 190 4.39 -22.99 -11.53
N GLY A 191 4.86 -22.09 -12.38
CA GLY A 191 4.16 -21.71 -13.61
C GLY A 191 3.14 -20.56 -13.42
N TYR A 192 3.24 -19.79 -12.34
CA TYR A 192 2.49 -18.55 -12.20
C TYR A 192 2.76 -17.58 -13.36
N THR A 193 1.74 -16.79 -13.70
CA THR A 193 1.89 -15.61 -14.55
C THR A 193 2.06 -14.40 -13.64
N PHE A 194 3.18 -13.69 -13.77
CA PHE A 194 3.35 -12.39 -13.10
C PHE A 194 2.40 -11.37 -13.71
N VAL A 195 1.63 -10.67 -12.88
CA VAL A 195 0.74 -9.59 -13.32
C VAL A 195 1.42 -8.25 -13.09
N GLN A 196 1.73 -7.94 -11.83
CA GLN A 196 2.37 -6.69 -11.44
C GLN A 196 2.99 -6.82 -10.04
N ALA A 197 3.81 -5.85 -9.65
CA ALA A 197 4.28 -5.73 -8.28
C ALA A 197 4.35 -4.27 -7.83
N SER A 198 4.25 -4.06 -6.53
CA SER A 198 4.36 -2.75 -5.90
C SER A 198 5.17 -2.83 -4.60
N SER A 199 5.76 -1.72 -4.18
CA SER A 199 6.50 -1.60 -2.93
C SER A 199 5.90 -0.52 -2.05
N ARG A 200 5.72 -0.82 -0.77
CA ARG A 200 5.26 0.19 0.21
C ARG A 200 6.47 0.69 0.96
N SER A 201 6.49 2.00 1.17
CA SER A 201 7.56 2.65 1.92
C SER A 201 7.02 3.36 3.14
N SER A 202 7.76 3.29 4.24
CA SER A 202 7.54 4.12 5.42
C SER A 202 8.82 4.90 5.68
N ASN A 203 8.71 6.21 5.88
CA ASN A 203 9.85 7.11 6.11
C ASN A 203 10.97 6.97 5.06
N GLY A 204 10.59 6.76 3.78
CA GLY A 204 11.54 6.62 2.67
C GLY A 204 12.22 5.24 2.56
N ALA A 205 11.95 4.30 3.46
CA ALA A 205 12.44 2.93 3.39
C ALA A 205 11.33 1.98 2.93
N ILE A 206 11.64 1.08 1.99
CA ILE A 206 10.69 0.04 1.55
C ILE A 206 10.47 -0.93 2.71
N THR A 207 9.22 -1.06 3.15
CA THR A 207 8.80 -1.94 4.24
C THR A 207 8.13 -3.21 3.73
N GLN A 208 7.52 -3.18 2.54
CA GLN A 208 6.78 -4.32 1.97
C GLN A 208 6.85 -4.34 0.44
N TYR A 209 6.68 -5.53 -0.14
CA TYR A 209 6.34 -5.71 -1.56
C TYR A 209 5.01 -6.46 -1.67
N VAL A 210 4.13 -6.04 -2.57
CA VAL A 210 2.93 -6.79 -2.97
C VAL A 210 3.17 -7.27 -4.39
N VAL A 211 2.98 -8.55 -4.66
CA VAL A 211 3.15 -9.14 -5.98
C VAL A 211 1.87 -9.84 -6.39
N ASP A 212 1.29 -9.36 -7.48
CA ASP A 212 0.05 -9.89 -8.00
C ASP A 212 0.41 -10.93 -9.08
N ILE A 213 -0.13 -12.13 -8.94
CA ILE A 213 0.12 -13.25 -9.84
C ILE A 213 -1.19 -13.92 -10.25
N THR A 214 -1.21 -14.56 -11.40
CA THR A 214 -2.26 -15.52 -11.75
C THR A 214 -1.69 -16.92 -11.65
N TYR A 215 -2.37 -17.81 -10.93
CA TYR A 215 -1.98 -19.21 -10.81
C TYR A 215 -3.24 -20.09 -10.84
N ASN A 216 -3.24 -21.11 -11.71
CA ASN A 216 -4.37 -22.02 -11.92
C ASN A 216 -5.73 -21.32 -12.16
N GLY A 217 -5.73 -20.18 -12.86
CA GLY A 217 -6.94 -19.42 -13.19
C GLY A 217 -7.48 -18.53 -12.07
N ALA A 218 -6.80 -18.45 -10.92
CA ALA A 218 -7.10 -17.51 -9.85
C ALA A 218 -6.01 -16.43 -9.75
N SER A 219 -6.41 -15.20 -9.40
CA SER A 219 -5.50 -14.10 -9.11
C SER A 219 -5.14 -14.10 -7.63
N TYR A 220 -3.87 -13.84 -7.31
CA TYR A 220 -3.37 -13.79 -5.95
C TYR A 220 -2.60 -12.49 -5.72
N ASP A 221 -2.81 -11.89 -4.54
CA ASP A 221 -1.98 -10.82 -4.00
C ASP A 221 -1.02 -11.43 -2.98
N VAL A 222 0.27 -11.46 -3.30
CA VAL A 222 1.30 -12.08 -2.46
C VAL A 222 2.14 -11.00 -1.79
N LEU A 223 2.02 -10.87 -0.48
CA LEU A 223 2.71 -9.88 0.33
C LEU A 223 4.05 -10.43 0.84
N PHE A 224 5.07 -9.58 0.76
CA PHE A 224 6.41 -9.80 1.27
C PHE A 224 6.86 -8.61 2.12
N THR A 225 7.79 -8.84 3.04
CA THR A 225 8.54 -7.77 3.72
C THR A 225 9.46 -7.04 2.74
N GLY A 226 10.01 -5.89 3.15
CA GLY A 226 11.00 -5.14 2.37
C GLY A 226 12.30 -5.93 2.08
N ALA A 227 12.56 -7.01 2.82
CA ALA A 227 13.66 -7.95 2.55
C ALA A 227 13.28 -9.09 1.58
N GLY A 228 12.03 -9.16 1.14
CA GLY A 228 11.52 -10.20 0.25
C GLY A 228 11.12 -11.50 0.96
N VAL A 229 10.95 -11.48 2.28
CA VAL A 229 10.42 -12.62 3.05
C VAL A 229 8.90 -12.64 2.94
N PHE A 230 8.32 -13.81 2.63
CA PHE A 230 6.87 -13.98 2.50
C PHE A 230 6.11 -13.60 3.79
N VAL A 231 4.95 -12.98 3.63
CA VAL A 231 4.07 -12.53 4.72
C VAL A 231 2.69 -13.19 4.58
N SER A 232 2.00 -12.98 3.46
CA SER A 232 0.66 -13.52 3.22
C SER A 232 0.34 -13.65 1.73
N ALA A 233 -0.68 -14.44 1.39
CA ALA A 233 -1.25 -14.48 0.04
C ALA A 233 -2.77 -14.46 0.13
N HIS A 234 -3.43 -13.61 -0.66
CA HIS A 234 -4.88 -13.53 -0.77
C HIS A 234 -5.34 -13.89 -2.18
N VAL A 235 -6.46 -14.59 -2.35
CA VAL A 235 -7.03 -14.88 -3.67
C VAL A 235 -8.05 -13.80 -4.01
N GLU A 236 -7.79 -13.02 -5.05
CA GLU A 236 -8.77 -12.07 -5.57
C GLU A 236 -9.91 -12.81 -6.26
N GLY A 237 -11.15 -12.61 -5.79
CA GLY A 237 -12.37 -13.08 -6.46
C GLY A 237 -13.20 -14.16 -5.74
N GLN A 238 -12.82 -14.61 -4.54
CA GLN A 238 -13.77 -15.25 -3.62
C GLN A 238 -14.30 -14.23 -2.62
N GLY A 239 -15.15 -13.33 -3.11
CA GLY A 239 -16.06 -12.59 -2.25
C GLY A 239 -17.01 -13.59 -1.60
N GLY A 240 -16.68 -14.01 -0.37
CA GLY A 240 -17.68 -14.54 0.54
C GLY A 240 -18.76 -13.48 0.71
N GLY A 241 -19.92 -13.72 0.11
CA GLY A 241 -21.10 -12.90 0.30
C GLY A 241 -21.62 -13.08 1.72
N ASP A 242 -21.02 -12.38 2.68
CA ASP A 242 -21.58 -12.28 4.01
C ASP A 242 -22.53 -11.08 4.05
N ASN A 243 -23.76 -11.36 3.64
CA ASN A 243 -24.93 -10.64 4.14
C ASN A 243 -25.05 -10.91 5.64
N GLY A 244 -24.29 -10.19 6.46
CA GLY A 244 -24.33 -10.24 7.92
C GLY A 244 -24.35 -8.84 8.52
N LYS A 245 -25.54 -8.29 8.75
CA LYS A 245 -25.73 -7.12 9.62
C LYS A 245 -25.09 -7.38 10.99
N GLY A 246 -24.17 -6.51 11.40
CA GLY A 246 -23.76 -6.32 12.79
C GLY A 246 -23.26 -4.89 12.98
N PRO A 247 -23.75 -4.11 13.97
CA PRO A 247 -23.24 -2.79 14.26
C PRO A 247 -22.00 -2.93 15.15
N GLY A 248 -20.83 -2.95 14.52
CA GLY A 248 -19.55 -3.04 15.20
C GLY A 248 -18.46 -2.66 14.22
N GLY A 249 -18.09 -1.38 14.22
CA GLY A 249 -16.89 -0.93 13.53
C GLY A 249 -15.71 -1.38 14.37
N ASP A 250 -15.18 -2.56 14.06
CA ASP A 250 -14.02 -3.06 14.74
C ASP A 250 -12.79 -2.47 14.04
N ASN A 251 -12.21 -1.47 14.70
CA ASN A 251 -10.86 -1.00 14.45
C ASN A 251 -9.90 -2.20 14.51
N HIS A 252 -9.60 -2.81 13.37
CA HIS A 252 -8.48 -3.73 13.25
C HIS A 252 -7.18 -2.92 13.12
N ASP A 253 -6.81 -2.24 14.21
CA ASP A 253 -5.44 -1.83 14.54
C ASP A 253 -4.70 -2.98 15.27
N GLY A 254 -5.21 -4.21 15.14
CA GLY A 254 -4.56 -5.39 15.67
C GLY A 254 -3.29 -5.66 14.89
N THR A 255 -2.13 -5.57 15.56
CA THR A 255 -0.89 -6.13 15.05
C THR A 255 -1.08 -7.64 14.88
N GLN A 256 -1.53 -8.08 13.71
CA GLN A 256 -1.65 -9.50 13.38
C GLN A 256 -0.29 -10.15 13.60
N THR A 257 -0.22 -11.02 14.60
CA THR A 257 1.02 -11.75 14.88
C THR A 257 1.02 -13.00 14.02
N ILE A 258 1.98 -13.12 13.12
CA ILE A 258 2.14 -14.29 12.27
C ILE A 258 2.56 -15.48 13.14
N ILE A 259 1.91 -16.62 12.93
CA ILE A 259 2.23 -17.90 13.54
C ILE A 259 2.78 -18.81 12.45
N ALA A 260 3.98 -19.37 12.65
CA ALA A 260 4.51 -20.38 11.73
C ALA A 260 3.66 -21.66 11.80
N GLN A 261 3.57 -22.43 10.71
CA GLN A 261 2.79 -23.68 10.71
C GLN A 261 3.18 -24.62 11.86
N ALA A 262 4.47 -24.67 12.21
CA ALA A 262 4.99 -25.49 13.30
C ALA A 262 4.51 -25.03 14.69
N ASP A 263 4.11 -23.77 14.82
CA ASP A 263 3.67 -23.13 16.05
C ASP A 263 2.13 -23.14 16.18
N LEU A 264 1.42 -23.70 15.20
CA LEU A 264 -0.03 -23.86 15.30
C LEU A 264 -0.41 -24.80 16.45
N PRO A 265 -1.41 -24.44 17.27
CA PRO A 265 -1.99 -25.35 18.24
C PRO A 265 -2.38 -26.68 17.60
N THR A 266 -2.01 -27.79 18.25
CA THR A 266 -2.23 -29.15 17.74
C THR A 266 -3.68 -29.38 17.29
N ALA A 267 -4.66 -28.80 17.99
CA ALA A 267 -6.07 -28.90 17.61
C ALA A 267 -6.37 -28.35 16.20
N ILE A 268 -5.73 -27.24 15.82
CA ILE A 268 -5.87 -26.63 14.49
C ILE A 268 -5.20 -27.53 13.45
N THR A 269 -3.98 -27.99 13.71
CA THR A 269 -3.26 -28.88 12.81
C THR A 269 -4.01 -30.19 12.59
N THR A 270 -4.56 -30.79 13.64
CA THR A 270 -5.42 -31.98 13.55
C THR A 270 -6.65 -31.70 12.68
N TYR A 271 -7.38 -30.62 12.96
CA TYR A 271 -8.56 -30.25 12.18
C TYR A 271 -8.25 -30.08 10.69
N LEU A 272 -7.17 -29.39 10.35
CA LEU A 272 -6.75 -29.19 8.96
C LEU A 272 -6.41 -30.51 8.28
N THR A 273 -5.64 -31.37 8.92
CA THR A 273 -5.26 -32.68 8.35
C THR A 273 -6.46 -33.62 8.16
N THR A 274 -7.43 -33.59 9.06
CA THR A 274 -8.63 -34.45 9.00
C THR A 274 -9.61 -33.99 7.94
N ASN A 275 -9.84 -32.67 7.82
CA ASN A 275 -10.92 -32.13 6.99
C ASN A 275 -10.44 -31.66 5.62
N TYR A 276 -9.14 -31.37 5.47
CA TYR A 276 -8.55 -30.83 4.25
C TYR A 276 -7.32 -31.64 3.84
N ALA A 277 -7.52 -32.92 3.54
CA ALA A 277 -6.42 -33.80 3.12
C ALA A 277 -5.69 -33.23 1.89
N GLY A 278 -4.36 -33.10 1.99
CA GLY A 278 -3.52 -32.52 0.93
C GLY A 278 -3.50 -30.98 0.89
N TYR A 279 -3.98 -30.29 1.93
CA TYR A 279 -3.87 -28.83 2.00
C TYR A 279 -2.40 -28.38 1.93
N THR A 280 -2.17 -27.28 1.23
CA THR A 280 -0.91 -26.53 1.32
C THR A 280 -1.11 -25.41 2.31
N PHE A 281 -0.33 -25.39 3.38
CA PHE A 281 -0.38 -24.32 4.36
C PHE A 281 0.07 -23.01 3.72
N ALA A 282 -0.78 -21.98 3.76
CA ALA A 282 -0.47 -20.66 3.23
C ALA A 282 0.07 -19.73 4.33
N ALA A 283 -0.76 -19.40 5.33
CA ALA A 283 -0.37 -18.58 6.48
C ALA A 283 -1.31 -18.80 7.66
N ALA A 284 -0.89 -18.40 8.86
CA ALA A 284 -1.73 -18.28 10.03
C ALA A 284 -1.39 -16.99 10.78
N THR A 285 -2.41 -16.29 11.26
CA THR A 285 -2.27 -15.12 12.13
C THR A 285 -3.08 -15.34 13.40
N VAL A 286 -2.64 -14.73 14.49
CA VAL A 286 -3.44 -14.58 15.70
C VAL A 286 -3.74 -13.11 15.91
N ASP A 287 -5.03 -12.83 16.04
CA ASP A 287 -5.51 -11.58 16.59
C ASP A 287 -5.70 -11.75 18.10
N LYS A 288 -5.24 -10.76 18.87
CA LYS A 288 -5.69 -10.63 20.24
C LYS A 288 -7.01 -9.89 20.23
N ASP A 289 -8.04 -10.49 20.80
CA ASP A 289 -9.25 -9.75 21.15
C ASP A 289 -8.85 -8.54 22.00
N SER A 290 -9.43 -7.39 21.69
CA SER A 290 -9.27 -6.19 22.51
C SER A 290 -9.89 -6.48 23.87
N VAL A 291 -9.05 -6.48 24.93
CA VAL A 291 -9.49 -6.68 26.32
C VAL A 291 -10.25 -5.47 26.85
#